data_AF-A0AA36N7Z1-F1
#
_entry.id   AF-A0AA36N7Z1-F1
#
_cell.length_a   1.000
_cell.length_b   1.000
_cell.length_c   1.000
_cell.angle_alpha   90.00
_cell.angle_beta   90.00
_cell.angle_gamma   90.00
#
_symmetry.space_group_name_H-M   'P 1'
#
loop_
_entity.id
_entity.type
_entity.pdbx_description
1 polymer ?
#
loop_
_entity_poly.entity_id
_entity_poly.type
_entity_poly.pdbx_seq_one_letter_code
_entity_poly.pdbx_strand_id
1 'polypeptide(L)'
;MWTPPLPRTPELKGQLEESGVRLDEKSIEFFALFCGGHRGIFIAAMHWVKSKQAGESWGFSQTVGFVRKSYDNGDWSSSDGILSYMKKSRAIHVNNRYQSLDAIPDSFIAMLCSGPCKVNDAGIKKDLCIHGFILPHHEHKNHKEVNWSNHSTKYKVSNPLIAFYYRQVLEQERALRVDFHEGYKQPHSCADLLMRAIPYLPFSKVVSFEAETSELAKDSLPHETQYNQAFHNVLQTMRYQSFAPQSSKEGEGKPDLRVHIGEESFAIEGMKQNIEEHLQRFNSMANYKNANHQGLYIIGNDSDKMLETLSHTEAGKVQLIGLVPNIAHTAYTVHVKSKGIEGINTCNVDCDLVARRLVLKDDGKPELHSVQSLKSINLSPKAETSQPAKTEMVWVRELKEENGEYKLVGNALPIKPVPENIGFLKEVIKEKAQLQPPAHTLTVYHLTEGTWQEEKKMSAALRPSTEETPYGYLVP
;
A
#
# COMPACT_ATOMS: atom_id res chain seq x y z
N MET A 1 -10.37 -4.90 -17.79
CA MET A 1 -11.82 -4.84 -18.04
C MET A 1 -12.45 -4.19 -16.84
N TRP A 2 -12.85 -2.93 -16.95
CA TRP A 2 -13.51 -2.19 -15.88
C TRP A 2 -14.81 -2.92 -15.52
N THR A 3 -14.86 -3.50 -14.31
CA THR A 3 -16.09 -4.09 -13.79
C THR A 3 -16.85 -2.94 -13.10
N PRO A 4 -18.15 -2.74 -13.38
CA PRO A 4 -18.91 -1.70 -12.70
C PRO A 4 -18.82 -1.90 -11.17
N PRO A 5 -18.86 -0.81 -10.39
CA PRO A 5 -18.91 -0.90 -8.94
C PRO A 5 -19.98 -1.88 -8.50
N LEU A 6 -19.71 -2.65 -7.45
CA LEU A 6 -20.66 -3.63 -6.94
C LEU A 6 -22.00 -2.92 -6.61
N PRO A 7 -23.12 -3.28 -7.28
CA PRO A 7 -24.40 -2.68 -6.98
C PRO A 7 -24.84 -3.17 -5.60
N ARG A 8 -25.06 -2.23 -4.67
CA ARG A 8 -25.51 -2.51 -3.30
C ARG A 8 -27.02 -2.67 -3.32
N THR A 9 -27.49 -3.80 -3.83
CA THR A 9 -28.92 -4.07 -3.94
C THR A 9 -29.32 -5.18 -2.96
N PRO A 10 -30.57 -5.22 -2.49
CA PRO A 10 -31.05 -6.30 -1.61
C PRO A 10 -30.80 -7.70 -2.17
N GLU A 11 -30.81 -7.85 -3.50
CA GLU A 11 -30.55 -9.10 -4.21
C GLU A 11 -29.12 -9.62 -3.98
N LEU A 12 -28.14 -8.73 -3.73
CA LEU A 12 -26.76 -9.13 -3.47
C LEU A 12 -26.65 -10.03 -2.23
N LYS A 13 -27.44 -9.74 -1.19
CA LYS A 13 -27.46 -10.57 0.02
C LYS A 13 -27.96 -11.98 -0.29
N GLY A 14 -29.05 -12.09 -1.04
CA GLY A 14 -29.59 -13.38 -1.48
C GLY A 14 -28.58 -14.18 -2.32
N GLN A 15 -27.91 -13.53 -3.28
CA GLN A 15 -26.87 -14.17 -4.11
C GLN A 15 -25.68 -14.67 -3.28
N LEU A 16 -25.27 -13.93 -2.25
CA LEU A 16 -24.22 -14.36 -1.33
C LEU A 16 -24.66 -15.58 -0.51
N GLU A 17 -25.88 -15.56 0.03
CA GLU A 17 -26.44 -16.67 0.81
C GLU A 17 -26.54 -17.96 -0.02
N GLU A 18 -27.03 -17.87 -1.26
CA GLU A 18 -27.06 -18.99 -2.23
C GLU A 18 -25.65 -19.53 -2.52
N SER A 19 -24.64 -18.66 -2.49
CA SER A 19 -23.24 -19.03 -2.67
C SER A 19 -22.57 -19.58 -1.40
N GLY A 20 -23.30 -19.65 -0.28
CA GLY A 20 -22.82 -20.11 1.02
C GLY A 20 -22.06 -19.06 1.83
N VAL A 21 -22.30 -17.78 1.57
CA VAL A 21 -21.75 -16.64 2.32
C VAL A 21 -22.89 -15.94 3.08
N ARG A 22 -22.84 -15.98 4.41
CA ARG A 22 -23.93 -15.52 5.28
C ARG A 22 -23.51 -14.28 6.06
N LEU A 23 -23.74 -13.10 5.48
CA LEU A 23 -23.33 -11.81 6.06
C LEU A 23 -24.56 -10.93 6.29
N ASP A 24 -24.57 -10.15 7.37
CA ASP A 24 -25.54 -9.06 7.52
C ASP A 24 -25.28 -7.91 6.53
N GLU A 25 -26.25 -7.02 6.37
CA GLU A 25 -26.18 -5.93 5.38
C GLU A 25 -25.01 -4.97 5.64
N LYS A 26 -24.74 -4.65 6.90
CA LYS A 26 -23.60 -3.80 7.29
C LYS A 26 -22.26 -4.45 6.96
N SER A 27 -22.13 -5.78 7.14
CA SER A 27 -20.93 -6.53 6.75
C SER A 27 -20.73 -6.52 5.24
N ILE A 28 -21.80 -6.67 4.46
CA ILE A 28 -21.74 -6.57 2.99
C ILE A 28 -21.29 -5.17 2.57
N GLU A 29 -21.87 -4.13 3.15
CA GLU A 29 -21.46 -2.74 2.91
C GLU A 29 -19.98 -2.52 3.25
N PHE A 30 -19.56 -3.02 4.41
CA PHE A 30 -18.17 -2.99 4.84
C PHE A 30 -17.24 -3.63 3.81
N PHE A 31 -17.52 -4.86 3.37
CA PHE A 31 -16.68 -5.52 2.37
C PHE A 31 -16.71 -4.80 1.02
N ALA A 32 -17.84 -4.25 0.61
CA ALA A 32 -17.92 -3.47 -0.62
C ALA A 32 -16.97 -2.25 -0.58
N LEU A 33 -16.93 -1.52 0.53
CA LEU A 33 -16.04 -0.36 0.70
C LEU A 33 -14.58 -0.76 0.94
N PHE A 34 -14.36 -1.80 1.74
CA PHE A 34 -13.04 -2.36 2.03
C PHE A 34 -12.35 -2.85 0.75
N CYS A 35 -13.11 -3.43 -0.19
CA CYS A 35 -12.63 -3.85 -1.50
C CYS A 35 -12.59 -2.73 -2.55
N GLY A 36 -12.72 -1.47 -2.14
CA GLY A 36 -12.69 -0.30 -3.04
C GLY A 36 -13.82 -0.29 -4.08
N GLY A 37 -14.94 -0.96 -3.80
CA GLY A 37 -16.07 -1.12 -4.73
C GLY A 37 -15.81 -2.10 -5.88
N HIS A 38 -14.63 -2.74 -5.94
CA HIS A 38 -14.23 -3.57 -7.06
C HIS A 38 -14.80 -5.00 -6.96
N ARG A 39 -15.73 -5.36 -7.86
CA ARG A 39 -16.41 -6.66 -7.84
C ARG A 39 -15.46 -7.87 -7.80
N GLY A 40 -14.41 -7.87 -8.62
CA GLY A 40 -13.44 -8.98 -8.66
C GLY A 40 -12.64 -9.16 -7.36
N ILE A 41 -12.37 -8.07 -6.62
CA ILE A 41 -11.68 -8.12 -5.33
C ILE A 41 -12.66 -8.55 -4.25
N PHE A 42 -13.89 -8.00 -4.30
CA PHE A 42 -14.98 -8.42 -3.43
C PHE A 42 -15.25 -9.92 -3.50
N ILE A 43 -15.36 -10.50 -4.69
CA ILE A 43 -15.56 -11.95 -4.86
C ILE A 43 -14.40 -12.74 -4.23
N ALA A 44 -13.16 -12.29 -4.40
CA ALA A 44 -12.01 -12.92 -3.77
C ALA A 44 -12.06 -12.86 -2.24
N ALA A 45 -12.48 -11.72 -1.67
CA ALA A 45 -12.74 -11.59 -0.24
C ALA A 45 -13.90 -12.50 0.22
N MET A 46 -14.96 -12.67 -0.57
CA MET A 46 -16.06 -13.57 -0.24
C MET A 46 -15.65 -15.04 -0.23
N HIS A 47 -14.68 -15.45 -1.06
CA HIS A 47 -14.09 -16.79 -0.96
C HIS A 47 -13.37 -16.99 0.38
N TRP A 48 -12.66 -15.96 0.86
CA TRP A 48 -12.07 -16.01 2.20
C TRP A 48 -13.17 -16.12 3.28
N VAL A 49 -14.21 -15.29 3.23
CA VAL A 49 -15.34 -15.35 4.17
C VAL A 49 -15.94 -16.76 4.18
N LYS A 50 -16.28 -17.31 3.01
CA LYS A 50 -16.82 -18.67 2.89
C LYS A 50 -15.90 -19.73 3.53
N SER A 51 -14.59 -19.61 3.33
CA SER A 51 -13.61 -20.55 3.90
C SER A 51 -13.53 -20.49 5.43
N LYS A 52 -13.84 -19.32 6.02
CA LYS A 52 -13.78 -19.09 7.47
C LYS A 52 -15.12 -19.26 8.16
N GLN A 53 -16.23 -19.09 7.46
CA GLN A 53 -17.57 -19.18 8.03
C GLN A 53 -17.93 -20.60 8.46
N ALA A 54 -17.45 -21.64 7.77
CA ALA A 54 -17.84 -23.03 8.05
C ALA A 54 -19.37 -23.24 8.19
N GLY A 55 -20.19 -22.39 7.53
CA GLY A 55 -21.65 -22.40 7.61
C GLY A 55 -22.27 -21.41 8.61
N GLU A 56 -21.48 -20.74 9.45
CA GLU A 56 -21.94 -19.73 10.40
C GLU A 56 -22.27 -18.39 9.73
N SER A 57 -23.25 -17.68 10.29
CA SER A 57 -23.57 -16.31 9.90
C SER A 57 -22.72 -15.32 10.70
N TRP A 58 -22.21 -14.28 10.05
CA TRP A 58 -21.45 -13.24 10.72
C TRP A 58 -22.23 -11.93 10.80
N GLY A 59 -22.37 -11.41 12.02
CA GLY A 59 -22.79 -10.03 12.25
C GLY A 59 -21.63 -9.04 12.08
N PHE A 60 -21.95 -7.76 11.93
CA PHE A 60 -20.97 -6.71 11.65
C PHE A 60 -19.75 -6.71 12.58
N SER A 61 -19.95 -6.74 13.91
CA SER A 61 -18.82 -6.74 14.86
C SER A 61 -17.92 -7.97 14.72
N GLN A 62 -18.50 -9.14 14.41
CA GLN A 62 -17.74 -10.37 14.16
C GLN A 62 -16.94 -10.26 12.86
N THR A 63 -17.58 -9.74 11.80
CA THR A 63 -16.93 -9.49 10.50
C THR A 63 -15.70 -8.61 10.66
N VAL A 64 -15.84 -7.45 11.32
CA VAL A 64 -14.73 -6.53 11.59
C VAL A 64 -13.62 -7.22 12.38
N GLY A 65 -13.99 -7.99 13.41
CA GLY A 65 -13.07 -8.79 14.22
C GLY A 65 -12.25 -9.79 13.40
N PHE A 66 -12.91 -10.61 12.58
CA PHE A 66 -12.22 -11.59 11.74
C PHE A 66 -11.33 -10.93 10.70
N VAL A 67 -11.81 -9.87 10.06
CA VAL A 67 -11.02 -9.14 9.06
C VAL A 67 -9.77 -8.56 9.72
N ARG A 68 -9.90 -7.89 10.87
CA ARG A 68 -8.74 -7.29 11.55
C ARG A 68 -7.73 -8.33 12.04
N LYS A 69 -8.20 -9.45 12.60
CA LYS A 69 -7.32 -10.58 12.99
C LYS A 69 -6.57 -11.15 11.78
N SER A 70 -7.23 -11.23 10.63
CA SER A 70 -6.62 -11.75 9.39
C SER A 70 -5.73 -10.76 8.65
N TYR A 71 -5.81 -9.47 8.98
CA TYR A 71 -5.14 -8.40 8.23
C TYR A 71 -3.65 -8.29 8.57
N ASP A 72 -3.21 -8.83 9.71
CA ASP A 72 -1.80 -8.92 10.14
C ASP A 72 -0.95 -7.68 9.79
N ASN A 73 -1.31 -6.53 10.37
CA ASN A 73 -0.66 -5.23 10.13
C ASN A 73 -0.57 -4.76 8.68
N GLY A 74 -1.29 -5.40 7.77
CA GLY A 74 -1.29 -5.10 6.35
C GLY A 74 -0.42 -6.02 5.50
N ASP A 75 0.12 -7.12 6.03
CA ASP A 75 1.01 -7.96 5.25
C ASP A 75 0.29 -8.74 4.13
N TRP A 76 0.54 -8.34 2.88
CA TRP A 76 0.07 -9.03 1.68
C TRP A 76 0.85 -10.31 1.35
N SER A 77 1.90 -10.62 2.12
CA SER A 77 2.69 -11.86 1.97
C SER A 77 2.13 -13.03 2.77
N SER A 78 1.34 -12.76 3.81
CA SER A 78 0.68 -13.78 4.65
C SER A 78 -0.13 -14.77 3.81
N SER A 79 -0.02 -16.07 4.07
CA SER A 79 -0.68 -17.11 3.27
C SER A 79 -2.18 -17.25 3.56
N ASP A 80 -2.60 -16.95 4.79
CA ASP A 80 -3.91 -17.36 5.31
C ASP A 80 -4.86 -16.18 5.62
N GLY A 81 -4.37 -14.95 5.48
CA GLY A 81 -5.11 -13.72 5.69
C GLY A 81 -6.04 -13.33 4.54
N ILE A 82 -7.00 -12.44 4.80
CA ILE A 82 -7.91 -11.92 3.76
C ILE A 82 -7.15 -11.25 2.60
N LEU A 83 -6.04 -10.57 2.91
CA LEU A 83 -5.18 -9.92 1.92
C LEU A 83 -4.63 -10.93 0.90
N SER A 84 -4.31 -12.15 1.32
CA SER A 84 -3.80 -13.22 0.46
C SER A 84 -4.84 -13.66 -0.59
N TYR A 85 -6.10 -13.72 -0.18
CA TYR A 85 -7.22 -14.02 -1.08
C TYR A 85 -7.46 -12.88 -2.05
N MET A 86 -7.49 -11.64 -1.56
CA MET A 86 -7.68 -10.46 -2.40
C MET A 86 -6.54 -10.29 -3.42
N LYS A 87 -5.28 -10.55 -3.02
CA LYS A 87 -4.11 -10.54 -3.90
C LYS A 87 -4.30 -11.45 -5.12
N LYS A 88 -4.86 -12.65 -4.93
CA LYS A 88 -5.13 -13.60 -6.04
C LYS A 88 -6.14 -13.08 -7.06
N SER A 89 -6.88 -12.01 -6.76
CA SER A 89 -7.81 -11.43 -7.71
C SER A 89 -7.07 -10.88 -8.92
N ARG A 90 -7.52 -11.29 -10.12
CA ARG A 90 -7.02 -10.72 -11.39
C ARG A 90 -7.22 -9.21 -11.50
N ALA A 91 -8.10 -8.63 -10.68
CA ALA A 91 -8.30 -7.21 -10.58
C ALA A 91 -7.10 -6.47 -9.96
N ILE A 92 -6.41 -7.09 -9.00
CA ILE A 92 -5.17 -6.55 -8.42
C ILE A 92 -4.06 -6.57 -9.48
N HIS A 93 -3.90 -7.70 -10.17
CA HIS A 93 -2.80 -7.92 -11.12
C HIS A 93 -3.09 -7.56 -12.58
N VAL A 94 -4.28 -7.04 -12.88
CA VAL A 94 -4.74 -6.73 -14.26
C VAL A 94 -4.58 -7.91 -15.20
N ASN A 95 -5.20 -9.05 -14.87
CA ASN A 95 -5.02 -10.29 -15.66
C ASN A 95 -3.55 -10.62 -15.92
N ASN A 96 -2.69 -10.44 -14.91
CA ASN A 96 -1.25 -10.69 -14.95
C ASN A 96 -0.43 -9.74 -15.83
N ARG A 97 -1.02 -8.66 -16.36
CA ARG A 97 -0.27 -7.68 -17.15
C ARG A 97 0.87 -7.02 -16.36
N TYR A 98 0.63 -6.78 -15.08
CA TYR A 98 1.64 -6.26 -14.15
C TYR A 98 2.08 -7.34 -13.16
N GLN A 99 2.20 -8.59 -13.64
CA GLN A 99 2.75 -9.68 -12.85
C GLN A 99 4.22 -9.44 -12.54
N SER A 100 4.97 -8.85 -13.49
CA SER A 100 6.28 -8.26 -13.19
C SER A 100 6.10 -6.83 -12.70
N LEU A 101 6.71 -6.50 -11.56
CA LEU A 101 6.70 -5.13 -11.04
C LEU A 101 7.47 -4.14 -11.93
N ASP A 102 8.40 -4.64 -12.76
CA ASP A 102 9.13 -3.82 -13.71
C ASP A 102 8.26 -3.35 -14.89
N ALA A 103 7.14 -4.05 -15.15
CA ALA A 103 6.19 -3.66 -16.18
C ALA A 103 5.26 -2.50 -15.75
N ILE A 104 5.31 -2.08 -14.48
CA ILE A 104 4.47 -1.01 -13.95
C ILE A 104 4.99 0.35 -14.46
N PRO A 105 4.16 1.17 -15.13
CA PRO A 105 4.61 2.45 -15.67
C PRO A 105 5.03 3.44 -14.58
N ASP A 106 6.13 4.16 -14.80
CA ASP A 106 6.63 5.21 -13.88
C ASP A 106 5.59 6.27 -13.56
N SER A 107 4.73 6.62 -14.53
CA SER A 107 3.63 7.57 -14.30
C SER A 107 2.63 7.09 -13.24
N PHE A 108 2.41 5.77 -13.15
CA PHE A 108 1.57 5.19 -12.11
C PHE A 108 2.29 5.20 -10.75
N ILE A 109 3.59 4.89 -10.72
CA ILE A 109 4.41 4.94 -9.50
C ILE A 109 4.47 6.37 -8.93
N ALA A 110 4.68 7.36 -9.81
CA ALA A 110 4.67 8.77 -9.43
C ALA A 110 3.30 9.19 -8.85
N MET A 111 2.20 8.73 -9.44
CA MET A 111 0.84 8.96 -8.95
C MET A 111 0.55 8.29 -7.61
N LEU A 112 1.01 7.04 -7.42
CA LEU A 112 0.94 6.33 -6.13
C LEU A 112 1.64 7.11 -5.02
N CYS A 113 2.73 7.81 -5.33
CA CYS A 113 3.52 8.56 -4.36
C CYS A 113 3.01 9.97 -4.11
N SER A 114 2.51 10.63 -5.15
CA SER A 114 2.26 12.09 -5.16
C SER A 114 0.77 12.45 -5.29
N GLY A 115 -0.11 11.46 -5.35
CA GLY A 115 -1.56 11.68 -5.51
C GLY A 115 -1.96 12.06 -6.93
N PRO A 116 -3.14 12.68 -7.11
CA PRO A 116 -3.70 12.95 -8.43
C PRO A 116 -2.82 13.82 -9.32
N CYS A 117 -2.46 13.33 -10.51
CA CYS A 117 -1.55 14.01 -11.43
C CYS A 117 -1.97 13.84 -12.90
N LYS A 118 -1.33 14.59 -13.81
CA LYS A 118 -1.56 14.44 -15.25
C LYS A 118 -0.76 13.24 -15.78
N VAL A 119 -1.36 12.51 -16.72
CA VAL A 119 -0.66 11.47 -17.50
C VAL A 119 -0.49 11.98 -18.93
N ASN A 120 0.73 12.39 -19.25
CA ASN A 120 1.03 13.07 -20.52
C ASN A 120 1.05 12.10 -21.71
N ASP A 121 1.52 10.87 -21.50
CA ASP A 121 1.53 9.83 -22.53
C ASP A 121 0.10 9.29 -22.74
N ALA A 122 -0.44 9.50 -23.94
CA ALA A 122 -1.80 9.08 -24.27
C ALA A 122 -1.97 7.54 -24.31
N GLY A 123 -0.93 6.80 -24.71
CA GLY A 123 -0.93 5.34 -24.75
C GLY A 123 -0.95 4.76 -23.34
N ILE A 124 -0.06 5.22 -22.46
CA ILE A 124 0.00 4.81 -21.05
C ILE A 124 -1.30 5.21 -20.34
N LYS A 125 -1.79 6.44 -20.55
CA LYS A 125 -3.06 6.91 -19.99
C LYS A 125 -4.22 6.00 -20.38
N LYS A 126 -4.38 5.72 -21.68
CA LYS A 126 -5.43 4.84 -22.19
C LYS A 126 -5.32 3.46 -21.56
N ASP A 127 -4.11 2.91 -21.51
CA ASP A 127 -3.87 1.58 -20.97
C ASP A 127 -4.23 1.48 -19.48
N LEU A 128 -3.68 2.37 -18.64
CA LEU A 128 -3.97 2.43 -17.21
C LEU A 128 -5.47 2.62 -16.92
N CYS A 129 -6.19 3.41 -17.73
CA CYS A 129 -7.64 3.58 -17.59
C CYS A 129 -8.44 2.33 -17.99
N ILE A 130 -8.14 1.69 -19.13
CA ILE A 130 -8.82 0.46 -19.59
C ILE A 130 -8.69 -0.67 -18.57
N HIS A 131 -7.55 -0.69 -17.88
CA HIS A 131 -7.24 -1.66 -16.83
C HIS A 131 -7.75 -1.27 -15.45
N GLY A 132 -8.33 -0.07 -15.30
CA GLY A 132 -8.92 0.38 -14.05
C GLY A 132 -7.89 0.72 -12.96
N PHE A 133 -6.65 1.06 -13.33
CA PHE A 133 -5.60 1.49 -12.40
C PHE A 133 -5.77 2.92 -11.98
N ILE A 134 -6.16 3.75 -12.95
CA ILE A 134 -6.37 5.17 -12.73
C ILE A 134 -7.75 5.56 -13.22
N LEU A 135 -8.36 6.50 -12.52
CA LEU A 135 -9.62 7.12 -12.87
C LEU A 135 -9.44 8.64 -12.97
N PRO A 136 -10.20 9.31 -13.83
CA PRO A 136 -10.27 10.77 -13.84
C PRO A 136 -10.55 11.30 -12.43
N HIS A 137 -9.75 12.27 -12.00
CA HIS A 137 -9.94 12.92 -10.71
C HIS A 137 -10.84 14.13 -10.89
N HIS A 138 -11.94 14.14 -10.14
CA HIS A 138 -12.84 15.28 -10.06
C HIS A 138 -12.75 15.87 -8.64
N GLU A 139 -12.38 17.15 -8.56
CA GLU A 139 -12.27 17.88 -7.28
C GLU A 139 -13.65 18.10 -6.62
N HIS A 140 -14.74 17.93 -7.37
CA HIS A 140 -16.11 18.02 -6.88
C HIS A 140 -16.95 16.82 -7.30
N LYS A 141 -17.86 16.36 -6.42
CA LYS A 141 -18.73 15.18 -6.58
C LYS A 141 -19.76 15.28 -7.71
N ASN A 142 -19.79 16.37 -8.47
CA ASN A 142 -20.65 16.46 -9.63
C ASN A 142 -20.09 15.53 -10.69
N HIS A 143 -20.78 14.42 -10.95
CA HIS A 143 -20.52 13.55 -12.09
C HIS A 143 -20.57 14.40 -13.36
N LYS A 144 -19.39 14.83 -13.82
CA LYS A 144 -19.23 15.46 -15.12
C LYS A 144 -18.77 14.38 -16.08
N GLU A 145 -19.31 14.40 -17.30
CA GLU A 145 -18.77 13.57 -18.36
C GLU A 145 -17.26 13.83 -18.48
N VAL A 146 -16.50 12.74 -18.48
CA VAL A 146 -15.05 12.81 -18.60
C VAL A 146 -14.72 13.19 -20.03
N ASN A 147 -14.21 14.40 -20.23
CA ASN A 147 -13.61 14.75 -21.50
C ASN A 147 -12.22 14.10 -21.61
N TRP A 148 -12.16 12.92 -22.25
CA TRP A 148 -10.93 12.16 -22.48
C TRP A 148 -9.89 12.87 -23.36
N SER A 149 -10.32 13.88 -24.13
CA SER A 149 -9.45 14.73 -24.95
C SER A 149 -8.84 15.90 -24.16
N ASN A 150 -9.33 16.17 -22.95
CA ASN A 150 -8.80 17.24 -22.15
C ASN A 150 -7.43 16.87 -21.54
N HIS A 151 -6.36 17.49 -22.05
CA HIS A 151 -4.99 17.34 -21.56
C HIS A 151 -4.77 17.94 -20.16
N SER A 152 -5.70 18.72 -19.63
CA SER A 152 -5.64 19.26 -18.27
C SER A 152 -6.17 18.29 -17.21
N THR A 153 -6.85 17.21 -17.60
CA THR A 153 -7.46 16.24 -16.68
C THR A 153 -6.40 15.56 -15.83
N LYS A 154 -6.54 15.68 -14.51
CA LYS A 154 -5.77 14.88 -13.55
C LYS A 154 -6.42 13.51 -13.41
N TYR A 155 -5.60 12.51 -13.11
CA TYR A 155 -6.00 11.15 -12.82
C TYR A 155 -5.52 10.77 -11.44
N LYS A 156 -6.27 9.90 -10.75
CA LYS A 156 -5.90 9.33 -9.46
C LYS A 156 -5.91 7.81 -9.52
N VAL A 157 -5.21 7.16 -8.59
CA VAL A 157 -5.32 5.71 -8.39
C VAL A 157 -6.80 5.38 -8.13
N SER A 158 -7.28 4.31 -8.75
CA SER A 158 -8.72 4.04 -8.85
C SER A 158 -9.40 3.83 -7.50
N ASN A 159 -8.67 3.29 -6.51
CA ASN A 159 -9.16 3.15 -5.15
C ASN A 159 -8.01 3.01 -4.13
N PRO A 160 -8.28 3.27 -2.83
CA PRO A 160 -7.29 3.17 -1.75
C PRO A 160 -6.65 1.79 -1.60
N LEU A 161 -7.37 0.70 -1.88
CA LEU A 161 -6.84 -0.66 -1.72
C LEU A 161 -5.76 -0.97 -2.76
N ILE A 162 -5.94 -0.54 -4.02
CA ILE A 162 -4.92 -0.64 -5.06
C ILE A 162 -3.70 0.19 -4.70
N ALA A 163 -3.90 1.40 -4.17
CA ALA A 163 -2.80 2.23 -3.68
C ALA A 163 -2.02 1.52 -2.57
N PHE A 164 -2.73 0.99 -1.57
CA PHE A 164 -2.16 0.26 -0.45
C PHE A 164 -1.34 -0.96 -0.90
N TYR A 165 -1.91 -1.82 -1.75
CA TYR A 165 -1.24 -3.01 -2.28
C TYR A 165 0.06 -2.64 -3.01
N TYR A 166 -0.02 -1.76 -4.02
CA TYR A 166 1.13 -1.45 -4.85
C TYR A 166 2.20 -0.66 -4.10
N ARG A 167 1.80 0.24 -3.19
CA ARG A 167 2.76 0.96 -2.35
C ARG A 167 3.60 -0.02 -1.54
N GLN A 168 2.95 -0.94 -0.84
CA GLN A 168 3.64 -1.88 0.03
C GLN A 168 4.52 -2.87 -0.75
N VAL A 169 4.01 -3.44 -1.84
CA VAL A 169 4.79 -4.38 -2.67
C VAL A 169 5.99 -3.69 -3.31
N LEU A 170 5.84 -2.45 -3.80
CA LEU A 170 6.97 -1.69 -4.36
C LEU A 170 7.96 -1.23 -3.28
N GLU A 171 7.51 -0.91 -2.07
CA GLU A 171 8.38 -0.61 -0.93
C GLU A 171 9.23 -1.83 -0.55
N GLN A 172 8.63 -3.02 -0.49
CA GLN A 172 9.30 -4.27 -0.15
C GLN A 172 10.23 -4.78 -1.26
N GLU A 173 9.74 -4.84 -2.51
CA GLU A 173 10.45 -5.53 -3.60
C GLU A 173 11.33 -4.59 -4.44
N ARG A 174 11.04 -3.29 -4.45
CA ARG A 174 11.77 -2.29 -5.26
C ARG A 174 12.29 -1.11 -4.43
N ALA A 175 12.31 -1.23 -3.10
CA ALA A 175 12.79 -0.19 -2.20
C ALA A 175 12.21 1.20 -2.51
N LEU A 176 10.92 1.26 -2.85
CA LEU A 176 10.22 2.53 -3.10
C LEU A 176 10.38 3.43 -1.87
N ARG A 177 10.80 4.67 -2.11
CA ARG A 177 10.91 5.71 -1.08
C ARG A 177 10.19 6.96 -1.53
N VAL A 178 9.53 7.61 -0.59
CA VAL A 178 8.93 8.93 -0.78
C VAL A 178 9.68 9.98 0.00
N ASP A 179 9.66 11.20 -0.53
CA ASP A 179 10.14 12.37 0.18
C ASP A 179 9.01 13.34 0.45
N PHE A 180 9.08 14.03 1.58
CA PHE A 180 8.26 15.19 1.86
C PHE A 180 8.97 16.41 1.28
N HIS A 181 8.24 17.21 0.50
CA HIS A 181 8.82 18.43 -0.06
C HIS A 181 9.30 19.37 1.07
N GLU A 182 10.53 19.87 0.93
CA GLU A 182 11.17 20.76 1.92
C GLU A 182 10.28 21.94 2.32
N GLY A 183 9.65 22.60 1.34
CA GLY A 183 8.73 23.73 1.56
C GLY A 183 7.40 23.36 2.23
N TYR A 184 7.15 22.09 2.49
CA TYR A 184 5.95 21.61 3.17
C TYR A 184 6.26 20.86 4.45
N LYS A 185 7.49 20.88 4.99
CA LYS A 185 7.78 20.20 6.28
C LYS A 185 6.95 20.74 7.44
N GLN A 186 6.62 22.03 7.43
CA GLN A 186 5.87 22.70 8.51
C GLN A 186 4.37 22.79 8.16
N PRO A 187 3.49 22.17 8.96
CA PRO A 187 2.05 22.38 8.88
C PRO A 187 1.67 23.76 9.44
N HIS A 188 0.59 24.35 8.92
CA HIS A 188 0.13 25.70 9.31
C HIS A 188 -0.93 25.69 10.41
N SER A 189 -1.50 24.53 10.72
CA SER A 189 -2.56 24.37 11.72
C SER A 189 -2.67 22.91 12.15
N CYS A 190 -3.44 22.63 13.21
CA CYS A 190 -3.71 21.27 13.65
C CYS A 190 -4.43 20.44 12.58
N ALA A 191 -5.37 21.03 11.84
CA ALA A 191 -6.06 20.38 10.74
C ALA A 191 -5.09 20.06 9.59
N ASP A 192 -4.18 20.98 9.24
CA ASP A 192 -3.13 20.73 8.24
C ASP A 192 -2.18 19.60 8.69
N LEU A 193 -1.84 19.54 9.97
CA LEU A 193 -1.04 18.45 10.55
C LEU A 193 -1.78 17.10 10.48
N LEU A 194 -3.04 17.04 10.93
CA LEU A 194 -3.83 15.80 10.86
C LEU A 194 -4.11 15.36 9.42
N MET A 195 -4.30 16.28 8.49
CA MET A 195 -4.50 15.99 7.06
C MET A 195 -3.33 15.31 6.38
N ARG A 196 -2.13 15.40 6.95
CA ARG A 196 -0.96 14.63 6.50
C ARG A 196 -1.04 13.19 6.97
N ALA A 197 -1.58 12.97 8.17
CA ALA A 197 -1.67 11.66 8.81
C ALA A 197 -2.90 10.84 8.38
N ILE A 198 -4.08 11.47 8.19
CA ILE A 198 -5.34 10.80 7.85
C ILE A 198 -5.22 9.82 6.67
N PRO A 199 -4.53 10.14 5.55
CA PRO A 199 -4.36 9.21 4.43
C PRO A 199 -3.64 7.90 4.79
N TYR A 200 -2.96 7.87 5.94
CA TYR A 200 -2.22 6.74 6.51
C TYR A 200 -2.95 6.09 7.69
N LEU A 201 -4.24 6.37 7.87
CA LEU A 201 -5.11 5.73 8.85
C LEU A 201 -6.10 4.74 8.19
N PRO A 202 -5.64 3.75 7.40
CA PRO A 202 -6.54 2.71 6.92
C PRO A 202 -7.05 1.88 8.11
N PHE A 203 -8.11 1.10 7.85
CA PHE A 203 -8.72 0.14 8.77
C PHE A 203 -7.75 -0.54 9.75
N SER A 204 -6.65 -1.10 9.26
CA SER A 204 -5.71 -1.88 10.07
C SER A 204 -4.93 -1.08 11.12
N LYS A 205 -4.83 0.24 10.94
CA LYS A 205 -4.10 1.14 11.84
C LYS A 205 -4.99 1.69 12.95
N VAL A 206 -6.28 1.85 12.70
CA VAL A 206 -7.23 2.46 13.65
C VAL A 206 -8.13 1.45 14.35
N VAL A 207 -8.39 0.30 13.73
CA VAL A 207 -9.14 -0.79 14.36
C VAL A 207 -8.13 -1.74 15.00
N SER A 208 -8.18 -1.94 16.31
CA SER A 208 -7.46 -3.01 17.02
C SER A 208 -8.48 -4.03 17.56
N PHE A 209 -8.01 -5.27 17.78
CA PHE A 209 -8.64 -6.28 18.64
C PHE A 209 -7.54 -6.87 19.52
N GLU A 210 -7.36 -6.38 20.75
CA GLU A 210 -6.86 -7.19 21.86
C GLU A 210 -7.74 -8.46 22.01
N ALA A 211 -7.11 -9.53 22.48
CA ALA A 211 -7.56 -10.89 22.19
C ALA A 211 -8.91 -11.31 22.78
N GLU A 212 -9.56 -10.54 23.68
CA GLU A 212 -10.73 -11.04 24.43
C GLU A 212 -11.89 -10.05 24.70
N THR A 213 -11.96 -8.87 24.07
CA THR A 213 -13.16 -8.02 24.18
C THR A 213 -13.61 -7.47 22.82
N SER A 214 -14.92 -7.33 22.60
CA SER A 214 -15.46 -6.86 21.32
C SER A 214 -15.14 -5.36 21.12
N GLU A 215 -14.12 -5.06 20.31
CA GLU A 215 -13.46 -3.73 20.19
C GLU A 215 -14.07 -2.74 19.20
N LEU A 216 -15.40 -2.72 19.09
CA LEU A 216 -16.10 -1.55 18.55
C LEU A 216 -16.94 -0.95 19.67
N ALA A 217 -16.87 0.38 19.83
CA ALA A 217 -17.76 1.06 20.75
C ALA A 217 -19.23 0.94 20.27
N LYS A 218 -20.19 1.35 21.11
CA LYS A 218 -21.63 1.23 20.82
C LYS A 218 -22.06 1.89 19.49
N ASP A 219 -21.30 2.88 19.05
CA ASP A 219 -21.46 3.62 17.79
C ASP A 219 -20.88 2.89 16.57
N SER A 220 -20.37 1.67 16.75
CA SER A 220 -19.70 0.86 15.71
C SER A 220 -18.37 1.45 15.21
N LEU A 221 -17.76 2.36 15.98
CA LEU A 221 -16.46 2.95 15.68
C LEU A 221 -15.38 2.47 16.67
N PRO A 222 -14.10 2.48 16.27
CA PRO A 222 -12.98 2.30 17.19
C PRO A 222 -13.03 3.29 18.35
N HIS A 223 -12.46 2.92 19.49
CA HIS A 223 -12.26 3.82 20.62
C HIS A 223 -11.32 4.97 20.25
N GLU A 224 -11.54 6.13 20.85
CA GLU A 224 -10.75 7.34 20.62
C GLU A 224 -9.25 7.13 20.88
N THR A 225 -8.90 6.34 21.91
CA THR A 225 -7.52 5.95 22.21
C THR A 225 -6.82 5.25 21.04
N GLN A 226 -7.55 4.45 20.25
CA GLN A 226 -7.00 3.78 19.07
C GLN A 226 -6.67 4.80 17.97
N TYR A 227 -7.51 5.83 17.79
CA TYR A 227 -7.20 6.95 16.88
C TYR A 227 -6.00 7.77 17.35
N ASN A 228 -5.96 8.14 18.63
CA ASN A 228 -4.84 8.87 19.24
C ASN A 228 -3.51 8.11 19.01
N GLN A 229 -3.50 6.81 19.29
CA GLN A 229 -2.33 5.96 19.06
C GLN A 229 -1.96 5.87 17.56
N ALA A 230 -2.94 5.72 16.69
CA ALA A 230 -2.69 5.61 15.25
C ALA A 230 -2.11 6.92 14.68
N PHE A 231 -2.66 8.08 15.07
CA PHE A 231 -2.10 9.38 14.70
C PHE A 231 -0.67 9.54 15.21
N HIS A 232 -0.41 9.19 16.46
CA HIS A 232 0.92 9.25 17.05
C HIS A 232 1.94 8.44 16.24
N ASN A 233 1.64 7.17 15.95
CA ASN A 233 2.51 6.27 15.19
C ASN A 233 2.77 6.76 13.76
N VAL A 234 1.74 7.25 13.08
CA VAL A 234 1.86 7.78 11.72
C VAL A 234 2.72 9.03 11.70
N LEU A 235 2.48 9.98 12.60
CA LEU A 235 3.25 11.22 12.68
C LEU A 235 4.72 10.95 13.00
N GLN A 236 5.03 9.98 13.87
CA GLN A 236 6.40 9.55 14.12
C GLN A 236 7.06 8.92 12.88
N THR A 237 6.32 8.10 12.13
CA THR A 237 6.81 7.51 10.86
C THR A 237 7.12 8.60 9.83
N MET A 238 6.35 9.70 9.85
CA MET A 238 6.60 10.92 9.06
C MET A 238 7.73 11.80 9.63
N ARG A 239 8.41 11.35 10.69
CA ARG A 239 9.52 12.03 11.39
C ARG A 239 9.12 13.32 12.11
N TYR A 240 7.85 13.50 12.43
CA TYR A 240 7.42 14.53 13.36
C TYR A 240 7.72 14.10 14.80
N GLN A 241 8.14 15.05 15.64
CA GLN A 241 8.36 14.82 17.07
C GLN A 241 7.02 14.79 17.81
N SER A 242 6.27 13.70 17.60
CA SER A 242 5.00 13.45 18.27
C SER A 242 5.23 12.70 19.58
N PHE A 243 4.55 13.13 20.65
CA PHE A 243 4.52 12.48 21.95
C PHE A 243 3.24 12.79 22.71
N ALA A 244 2.80 11.84 23.54
CA ALA A 244 1.77 12.06 24.55
C ALA A 244 2.48 12.44 25.86
N PRO A 245 2.45 13.71 26.31
CA PRO A 245 3.14 14.10 27.53
C PRO A 245 2.62 13.29 28.73
N GLN A 246 3.50 12.91 29.65
CA GLN A 246 3.07 12.39 30.95
C GLN A 246 2.77 13.60 31.84
N SER A 247 1.56 13.70 32.41
CA SER A 247 1.25 14.75 33.37
C SER A 247 2.04 14.47 34.65
N SER A 248 2.99 15.35 34.97
CA SER A 248 3.81 15.21 36.16
C SER A 248 3.32 16.13 37.29
N LYS A 249 2.54 17.17 36.96
CA LYS A 249 2.00 18.13 37.92
C LYS A 249 0.54 18.48 37.62
N GLU A 250 -0.19 18.82 38.67
CA GLU A 250 -1.56 19.33 38.59
C GLU A 250 -1.62 20.62 37.76
N GLY A 251 -2.62 20.75 36.89
CA GLY A 251 -2.78 21.91 36.00
C GLY A 251 -1.95 21.89 34.70
N GLU A 252 -1.03 20.93 34.52
CA GLU A 252 -0.29 20.80 33.25
C GLU A 252 -1.21 20.36 32.10
N GLY A 253 -2.14 19.44 32.39
CA GLY A 253 -2.97 18.79 31.38
C GLY A 253 -2.19 17.81 30.50
N LYS A 254 -2.91 16.91 29.83
CA LYS A 254 -2.31 15.85 29.01
C LYS A 254 -2.97 15.80 27.64
N PRO A 255 -2.55 16.65 26.68
CA PRO A 255 -2.99 16.53 25.30
C PRO A 255 -2.74 15.11 24.79
N ASP A 256 -3.70 14.54 24.06
CA ASP A 256 -3.53 13.22 23.45
C ASP A 256 -2.37 13.19 22.45
N LEU A 257 -2.19 14.29 21.74
CA LEU A 257 -1.12 14.48 20.76
C LEU A 257 -0.45 15.83 21.02
N ARG A 258 0.85 15.79 21.30
CA ARG A 258 1.71 16.96 21.26
C ARG A 258 2.78 16.77 20.20
N VAL A 259 2.94 17.76 19.32
CA VAL A 259 3.90 17.70 18.22
C VAL A 259 4.76 18.95 18.21
N HIS A 260 6.08 18.79 18.09
CA HIS A 260 7.02 19.90 17.91
C HIS A 260 7.67 19.83 16.53
N ILE A 261 7.72 20.98 15.85
CA ILE A 261 8.28 21.11 14.50
C ILE A 261 9.06 22.42 14.44
N GLY A 262 10.37 22.33 14.65
CA GLY A 262 11.19 23.53 14.85
C GLY A 262 10.74 24.26 16.12
N GLU A 263 10.33 25.52 15.97
CA GLU A 263 9.83 26.37 17.06
C GLU A 263 8.31 26.27 17.25
N GLU A 264 7.59 25.62 16.33
CA GLU A 264 6.15 25.46 16.45
C GLU A 264 5.78 24.26 17.31
N SER A 265 4.74 24.45 18.13
CA SER A 265 4.14 23.43 18.97
C SER A 265 2.65 23.29 18.70
N PHE A 266 2.20 22.04 18.59
CA PHE A 266 0.81 21.66 18.36
C PHE A 266 0.31 20.88 19.56
N ALA A 267 -0.82 21.29 20.13
CA ALA A 267 -1.55 20.52 21.13
C ALA A 267 -2.90 20.11 20.53
N ILE A 268 -3.12 18.80 20.46
CA ILE A 268 -4.32 18.22 19.89
C ILE A 268 -4.95 17.25 20.89
N GLU A 269 -6.25 17.40 21.09
CA GLU A 269 -7.08 16.50 21.89
C GLU A 269 -8.02 15.73 20.94
N GLY A 270 -8.14 14.42 21.16
CA GLY A 270 -9.13 13.57 20.52
C GLY A 270 -10.36 13.44 21.40
N MET A 271 -11.53 13.28 20.79
CA MET A 271 -12.73 13.02 21.56
C MET A 271 -13.87 12.38 20.76
N LYS A 272 -14.85 11.82 21.48
CA LYS A 272 -16.17 11.44 20.92
C LYS A 272 -17.36 12.19 21.54
N GLN A 273 -17.29 12.57 22.82
CA GLN A 273 -18.38 13.20 23.59
C GLN A 273 -17.83 14.18 24.64
N ASN A 274 -18.64 15.13 25.12
CA ASN A 274 -18.29 16.18 26.10
C ASN A 274 -17.39 17.31 25.57
N ILE A 275 -17.75 17.91 24.43
CA ILE A 275 -16.91 18.86 23.68
C ILE A 275 -16.53 20.07 24.54
N GLU A 276 -17.50 20.62 25.28
CA GLU A 276 -17.31 21.83 26.09
C GLU A 276 -16.27 21.62 27.20
N GLU A 277 -16.27 20.46 27.86
CA GLU A 277 -15.32 20.14 28.93
C GLU A 277 -13.88 20.10 28.39
N HIS A 278 -13.67 19.46 27.24
CA HIS A 278 -12.35 19.39 26.61
C HIS A 278 -11.90 20.75 26.09
N LEU A 279 -12.81 21.58 25.55
CA LEU A 279 -12.49 22.95 25.13
C LEU A 279 -11.99 23.83 26.28
N GLN A 280 -12.52 23.66 27.49
CA GLN A 280 -12.07 24.42 28.66
C GLN A 280 -10.60 24.13 28.99
N ARG A 281 -10.10 22.91 28.75
CA ARG A 281 -8.70 22.52 29.00
C ARG A 281 -7.71 23.38 28.19
N PHE A 282 -8.08 23.79 26.97
CA PHE A 282 -7.24 24.66 26.14
C PHE A 282 -7.05 26.09 26.68
N ASN A 283 -7.92 26.50 27.60
CA ASN A 283 -7.86 27.80 28.25
C ASN A 283 -7.21 27.73 29.64
N SER A 284 -7.36 26.60 30.34
CA SER A 284 -6.95 26.44 31.74
C SER A 284 -5.63 25.70 31.96
N MET A 285 -5.26 24.77 31.06
CA MET A 285 -4.13 23.86 31.29
C MET A 285 -2.89 24.27 30.48
N ALA A 286 -1.72 24.27 31.13
CA ALA A 286 -0.49 24.84 30.59
C ALA A 286 -0.02 24.20 29.28
N ASN A 287 -0.08 22.87 29.16
CA ASN A 287 0.39 22.15 27.97
C ASN A 287 -0.48 22.42 26.72
N TYR A 288 -1.74 22.81 26.91
CA TYR A 288 -2.62 23.18 25.82
C TYR A 288 -2.53 24.68 25.52
N LYS A 289 -2.60 25.51 26.57
CA LYS A 289 -2.65 26.97 26.47
C LYS A 289 -1.39 27.55 25.81
N ASN A 290 -0.23 26.96 26.09
CA ASN A 290 1.06 27.46 25.61
C ASN A 290 1.44 26.96 24.21
N ALA A 291 0.64 26.07 23.62
CA ALA A 291 0.90 25.61 22.26
C ALA A 291 0.58 26.70 21.23
N ASN A 292 1.41 26.81 20.18
CA ASN A 292 1.20 27.74 19.06
C ASN A 292 -0.10 27.41 18.32
N HIS A 293 -0.37 26.12 18.14
CA HIS A 293 -1.56 25.61 17.48
C HIS A 293 -2.35 24.69 18.41
N GLN A 294 -3.67 24.89 18.45
CA GLN A 294 -4.59 24.19 19.32
C GLN A 294 -5.69 23.54 18.48
N GLY A 295 -5.88 22.24 18.63
CA GLY A 295 -6.86 21.49 17.85
C GLY A 295 -7.66 20.53 18.71
N LEU A 296 -8.96 20.45 18.46
CA LEU A 296 -9.83 19.43 19.03
C LEU A 296 -10.43 18.65 17.87
N TYR A 297 -10.09 17.36 17.78
CA TYR A 297 -10.67 16.50 16.75
C TYR A 297 -11.76 15.61 17.33
N ILE A 298 -12.87 15.50 16.61
CA ILE A 298 -14.08 14.81 17.04
C ILE A 298 -14.33 13.67 16.07
N ILE A 299 -14.41 12.44 16.57
CA ILE A 299 -14.71 11.27 15.74
C ILE A 299 -16.22 11.02 15.76
N GLY A 300 -16.84 10.96 14.58
CA GLY A 300 -18.26 10.66 14.44
C GLY A 300 -18.54 9.68 13.31
N ASN A 301 -19.78 9.18 13.22
CA ASN A 301 -20.23 8.25 12.16
C ASN A 301 -21.26 8.85 11.21
N ASP A 302 -21.62 10.13 11.41
CA ASP A 302 -22.67 10.83 10.68
C ASP A 302 -22.20 12.25 10.35
N SER A 303 -22.17 12.57 9.05
CA SER A 303 -21.65 13.85 8.55
C SER A 303 -22.57 15.03 8.86
N ASP A 304 -23.89 14.82 8.81
CA ASP A 304 -24.86 15.89 9.07
C ASP A 304 -24.88 16.24 10.55
N LYS A 305 -24.86 15.23 11.43
CA LYS A 305 -24.72 15.45 12.88
C LYS A 305 -23.39 16.09 13.25
N MET A 306 -22.31 15.72 12.55
CA MET A 306 -21.00 16.35 12.75
C MET A 306 -21.04 17.84 12.38
N LEU A 307 -21.63 18.18 11.23
CA LEU A 307 -21.82 19.57 10.81
C LEU A 307 -22.66 20.37 11.82
N GLU A 308 -23.77 19.79 12.26
CA GLU A 308 -24.63 20.38 13.28
C GLU A 308 -23.83 20.65 14.57
N THR A 309 -23.10 19.65 15.06
CA THR A 309 -22.26 19.75 16.26
C THR A 309 -21.23 20.87 16.13
N LEU A 310 -20.49 20.91 15.02
CA LEU A 310 -19.48 21.94 14.77
C LEU A 310 -20.11 23.33 14.61
N SER A 311 -21.29 23.44 14.02
CA SER A 311 -21.97 24.72 13.82
C SER A 311 -22.34 25.38 15.17
N HIS A 312 -22.84 24.59 16.12
CA HIS A 312 -23.24 25.05 17.46
C HIS A 312 -22.08 25.20 18.45
N THR A 313 -20.91 24.65 18.14
CA THR A 313 -19.73 24.73 19.03
C THR A 313 -18.93 26.01 18.76
N GLU A 314 -18.70 26.82 19.79
CA GLU A 314 -17.79 27.97 19.69
C GLU A 314 -16.33 27.52 19.71
N ALA A 315 -15.62 27.74 18.61
CA ALA A 315 -14.24 27.29 18.43
C ALA A 315 -13.21 28.12 19.23
N GLY A 316 -13.52 29.39 19.54
CA GLY A 316 -12.56 30.29 20.20
C GLY A 316 -11.24 30.37 19.43
N LYS A 317 -10.11 30.07 20.08
CA LYS A 317 -8.78 29.95 19.46
C LYS A 317 -8.44 28.51 19.01
N VAL A 318 -9.28 27.53 19.33
CA VAL A 318 -9.09 26.12 19.03
C VAL A 318 -9.67 25.81 17.65
N GLN A 319 -8.96 25.04 16.85
CA GLN A 319 -9.49 24.53 15.58
C GLN A 319 -10.30 23.26 15.83
N LEU A 320 -11.57 23.25 15.42
CA LEU A 320 -12.43 22.07 15.55
C LEU A 320 -12.34 21.23 14.28
N ILE A 321 -12.09 19.93 14.43
CA ILE A 321 -11.81 19.00 13.32
C ILE A 321 -12.73 17.79 13.44
N GLY A 322 -13.84 17.79 12.71
CA GLY A 322 -14.74 16.63 12.63
C GLY A 322 -14.19 15.57 11.66
N LEU A 323 -14.01 14.35 12.14
CA LEU A 323 -13.57 13.19 11.37
C LEU A 323 -14.69 12.16 11.28
N VAL A 324 -15.18 11.91 10.07
CA VAL A 324 -16.24 10.92 9.80
C VAL A 324 -15.71 9.85 8.85
N PRO A 325 -15.14 8.73 9.36
CA PRO A 325 -14.75 7.60 8.53
C PRO A 325 -15.98 6.95 7.86
N ASN A 326 -15.77 6.38 6.67
CA ASN A 326 -16.69 5.36 6.20
C ASN A 326 -16.56 4.07 7.03
N ILE A 327 -17.55 3.18 6.98
CA ILE A 327 -17.58 1.95 7.80
C ILE A 327 -16.33 1.06 7.64
N ALA A 328 -15.64 1.14 6.50
CA ALA A 328 -14.43 0.36 6.20
C ALA A 328 -13.13 1.12 6.47
N HIS A 329 -13.19 2.38 6.93
CA HIS A 329 -12.03 3.25 7.16
C HIS A 329 -11.10 3.35 5.94
N THR A 330 -11.68 3.35 4.74
CA THR A 330 -10.93 3.55 3.48
C THR A 330 -10.95 5.00 3.00
N ALA A 331 -11.80 5.82 3.60
CA ALA A 331 -11.86 7.26 3.40
C ALA A 331 -12.53 7.95 4.59
N TYR A 332 -12.25 9.24 4.74
CA TYR A 332 -12.79 10.11 5.77
C TYR A 332 -13.46 11.34 5.14
N THR A 333 -14.63 11.72 5.65
CA THR A 333 -15.14 13.08 5.47
C THR A 333 -14.59 13.93 6.61
N VAL A 334 -13.91 15.02 6.26
CA VAL A 334 -13.25 15.91 7.21
C VAL A 334 -13.93 17.27 7.17
N HIS A 335 -14.36 17.73 8.34
CA HIS A 335 -14.99 19.03 8.55
C HIS A 335 -14.08 19.88 9.43
N VAL A 336 -13.79 21.12 9.03
CA VAL A 336 -12.90 21.99 9.77
C VAL A 336 -13.56 23.34 10.02
N LYS A 337 -13.68 23.72 11.29
CA LYS A 337 -14.11 25.04 11.73
C LYS A 337 -12.93 25.74 12.38
N SER A 338 -12.59 26.92 11.88
CA SER A 338 -11.46 27.73 12.35
C SER A 338 -11.90 29.17 12.60
N LYS A 339 -11.30 29.82 13.59
CA LYS A 339 -11.55 31.26 13.82
C LYS A 339 -11.09 32.08 12.61
N GLY A 340 -11.93 33.02 12.20
CA GLY A 340 -11.61 33.96 11.12
C GLY A 340 -11.79 33.39 9.71
N ILE A 341 -12.34 32.18 9.58
CA ILE A 341 -12.77 31.60 8.30
C ILE A 341 -14.28 31.43 8.35
N GLU A 342 -14.97 31.91 7.34
CA GLU A 342 -16.42 31.80 7.27
C GLU A 342 -16.86 30.35 6.99
N GLY A 343 -17.83 29.86 7.75
CA GLY A 343 -18.41 28.53 7.57
C GLY A 343 -17.54 27.36 8.03
N ILE A 344 -17.91 26.15 7.57
CA ILE A 344 -17.22 24.89 7.88
C ILE A 344 -16.65 24.33 6.57
N ASN A 345 -15.33 24.22 6.51
CA ASN A 345 -14.64 23.66 5.36
C ASN A 345 -14.79 22.15 5.34
N THR A 346 -15.31 21.58 4.24
CA THR A 346 -15.58 20.14 4.14
C THR A 346 -14.85 19.50 2.96
N CYS A 347 -14.13 18.40 3.20
CA CYS A 347 -13.48 17.63 2.15
C CYS A 347 -13.56 16.12 2.39
N ASN A 348 -13.34 15.33 1.34
CA ASN A 348 -13.24 13.87 1.43
C ASN A 348 -11.78 13.47 1.21
N VAL A 349 -11.28 12.56 2.02
CA VAL A 349 -9.87 12.16 2.05
C VAL A 349 -9.79 10.65 1.97
N ASP A 350 -9.23 10.15 0.88
CA ASP A 350 -8.98 8.73 0.66
C ASP A 350 -7.76 8.25 1.49
N CYS A 351 -7.82 7.04 2.04
CA CYS A 351 -6.69 6.39 2.74
C CYS A 351 -5.70 5.79 1.72
N ASP A 352 -5.15 6.63 0.85
CA ASP A 352 -4.32 6.23 -0.29
C ASP A 352 -2.81 6.39 -0.04
N LEU A 353 -2.41 6.63 1.21
CA LEU A 353 -1.02 6.83 1.62
C LEU A 353 -0.35 8.06 0.95
N VAL A 354 -1.14 9.09 0.63
CA VAL A 354 -0.62 10.37 0.12
C VAL A 354 -0.87 11.47 1.14
N ALA A 355 0.17 11.92 1.83
CA ALA A 355 0.06 13.05 2.77
C ALA A 355 -0.34 14.32 2.02
N ARG A 356 -1.25 15.10 2.63
CA ARG A 356 -1.83 16.30 2.02
C ARG A 356 -1.67 17.52 2.91
N ARG A 357 -1.40 18.66 2.28
CA ARG A 357 -1.56 19.99 2.87
C ARG A 357 -3.00 20.44 2.72
N LEU A 358 -3.56 20.98 3.79
CA LEU A 358 -4.88 21.59 3.81
C LEU A 358 -4.77 23.11 3.68
N VAL A 359 -5.46 23.69 2.70
CA VAL A 359 -5.64 25.13 2.58
C VAL A 359 -7.12 25.44 2.72
N LEU A 360 -7.48 26.03 3.86
CA LEU A 360 -8.86 26.44 4.15
C LEU A 360 -9.24 27.67 3.33
N LYS A 361 -10.52 27.77 2.97
CA LYS A 361 -11.09 28.84 2.15
C LYS A 361 -12.39 29.34 2.76
N ASP A 362 -12.73 30.60 2.53
CA ASP A 362 -13.96 31.21 3.04
C ASP A 362 -15.23 30.71 2.34
N ASP A 363 -15.08 30.08 1.16
CA ASP A 363 -16.20 29.46 0.43
C ASP A 363 -16.59 28.07 0.96
N GLY A 364 -15.95 27.61 2.05
CA GLY A 364 -16.15 26.30 2.65
C GLY A 364 -15.59 25.13 1.83
N LYS A 365 -14.85 25.38 0.74
CA LYS A 365 -14.28 24.37 -0.14
C LYS A 365 -12.75 24.41 -0.04
N PRO A 366 -12.16 23.65 0.91
CA PRO A 366 -10.72 23.69 1.08
C PRO A 366 -10.01 23.06 -0.12
N GLU A 367 -8.76 23.47 -0.34
CA GLU A 367 -7.87 22.83 -1.30
C GLU A 367 -6.96 21.82 -0.62
N LEU A 368 -6.73 20.70 -1.31
CA LEU A 368 -5.81 19.64 -0.87
C LEU A 368 -4.65 19.52 -1.86
N HIS A 369 -3.43 19.67 -1.36
CA HIS A 369 -2.21 19.59 -2.15
C HIS A 369 -1.33 18.45 -1.64
N SER A 370 -0.78 17.61 -2.51
CA SER A 370 0.20 16.61 -2.05
C SER A 370 1.42 17.31 -1.47
N VAL A 371 1.91 16.81 -0.33
CA VAL A 371 3.16 17.30 0.29
C VAL A 371 4.33 16.35 0.10
N GLN A 372 4.10 15.25 -0.63
CA GLN A 372 5.08 14.22 -0.86
C GLN A 372 5.17 13.86 -2.35
N SER A 373 6.30 13.27 -2.71
CA SER A 373 6.56 12.78 -4.05
C SER A 373 7.47 11.55 -4.02
N LEU A 374 7.58 10.87 -5.17
CA LEU A 374 8.53 9.79 -5.35
C LEU A 374 9.96 10.33 -5.18
N LYS A 375 10.71 9.76 -4.23
CA LYS A 375 12.13 10.07 -4.03
C LYS A 375 13.01 9.19 -4.91
N SER A 376 12.78 7.90 -4.80
CA SER A 376 13.55 6.87 -5.48
C SER A 376 12.76 5.58 -5.51
N ILE A 377 13.04 4.78 -6.54
CA ILE A 377 12.66 3.38 -6.61
C ILE A 377 13.80 2.66 -7.32
N ASN A 378 14.10 1.43 -6.90
CA ASN A 378 15.04 0.59 -7.64
C ASN A 378 14.35 0.16 -8.93
N LEU A 379 14.74 0.81 -10.04
CA LEU A 379 14.22 0.52 -11.37
C LEU A 379 14.63 -0.86 -11.90
N SER A 380 15.45 -1.59 -11.14
CA SER A 380 15.76 -3.01 -11.30
C SER A 380 16.14 -3.56 -9.93
N PRO A 381 15.88 -4.85 -9.60
CA PRO A 381 16.52 -5.47 -8.47
C PRO A 381 17.99 -5.68 -8.83
N LYS A 382 18.82 -4.63 -8.74
CA LYS A 382 20.20 -4.86 -8.34
C LYS A 382 20.11 -5.26 -6.89
N ALA A 383 20.19 -6.58 -6.69
CA ALA A 383 20.40 -7.23 -5.41
C ALA A 383 21.14 -6.30 -4.45
N GLU A 384 20.57 -6.12 -3.27
CA GLU A 384 21.34 -5.68 -2.12
C GLU A 384 22.64 -6.46 -2.11
N THR A 385 23.74 -5.71 -2.13
CA THR A 385 25.10 -6.09 -1.72
C THR A 385 25.27 -7.53 -1.25
N SER A 386 25.36 -8.44 -2.21
CA SER A 386 26.15 -9.65 -2.08
C SER A 386 27.07 -9.67 -3.29
N GLN A 387 28.31 -10.07 -3.03
CA GLN A 387 29.47 -10.00 -3.91
C GLN A 387 29.15 -10.33 -5.39
N PRO A 388 29.90 -9.76 -6.36
CA PRO A 388 29.70 -10.02 -7.79
C PRO A 388 29.46 -11.52 -8.00
N ALA A 389 28.28 -11.86 -8.51
CA ALA A 389 27.91 -13.22 -8.80
C ALA A 389 29.03 -13.83 -9.66
N LYS A 390 29.71 -14.82 -9.08
CA LYS A 390 30.68 -15.65 -9.80
C LYS A 390 30.02 -16.12 -11.09
N THR A 391 30.72 -15.91 -12.19
CA THR A 391 30.42 -16.43 -13.52
C THR A 391 29.83 -17.84 -13.43
N GLU A 392 28.62 -18.06 -13.93
CA GLU A 392 28.05 -19.39 -14.01
C GLU A 392 28.54 -20.06 -15.29
N MET A 393 29.35 -21.11 -15.14
CA MET A 393 29.71 -22.02 -16.23
C MET A 393 28.76 -23.21 -16.19
N VAL A 394 28.27 -23.63 -17.36
CA VAL A 394 27.44 -24.82 -17.51
C VAL A 394 28.04 -25.74 -18.56
N TRP A 395 27.95 -27.03 -18.28
CA TRP A 395 28.08 -28.05 -19.31
C TRP A 395 26.74 -28.21 -20.00
N VAL A 396 26.72 -28.21 -21.33
CA VAL A 396 25.55 -28.60 -22.11
C VAL A 396 25.92 -29.49 -23.27
N ARG A 397 24.99 -30.40 -23.58
CA ARG A 397 25.08 -31.26 -24.76
C ARG A 397 24.77 -30.51 -26.05
N GLU A 398 23.79 -29.60 -26.02
CA GLU A 398 23.37 -28.81 -27.17
C GLU A 398 22.77 -27.46 -26.72
N LEU A 399 22.97 -26.41 -27.53
CA LEU A 399 22.23 -25.16 -27.44
C LEU A 399 21.35 -25.04 -28.68
N LYS A 400 20.08 -24.67 -28.48
CA LYS A 400 19.16 -24.37 -29.58
C LYS A 400 18.81 -22.89 -29.54
N GLU A 401 18.97 -22.23 -30.68
CA GLU A 401 18.53 -20.85 -30.86
C GLU A 401 17.02 -20.84 -31.14
N GLU A 402 16.24 -20.19 -30.27
CA GLU A 402 14.81 -19.96 -30.45
C GLU A 402 14.53 -18.47 -30.22
N ASN A 403 13.98 -17.80 -31.23
CA ASN A 403 13.61 -16.38 -31.18
C ASN A 403 14.77 -15.42 -30.84
N GLY A 404 16.00 -15.75 -31.26
CA GLY A 404 17.20 -14.93 -30.97
C GLY A 404 17.76 -15.14 -29.56
N GLU A 405 17.24 -16.11 -28.81
CA GLU A 405 17.78 -16.51 -27.51
C GLU A 405 18.29 -17.96 -27.56
N TYR A 406 19.48 -18.19 -26.99
CA TYR A 406 20.05 -19.54 -26.86
C TYR A 406 19.45 -20.25 -25.64
N LYS A 407 18.74 -21.36 -25.87
CA LYS A 407 18.22 -22.25 -24.82
C LYS A 407 19.06 -23.51 -24.70
N LEU A 408 19.30 -23.94 -23.46
CA LEU A 408 19.95 -25.22 -23.15
C LEU A 408 19.03 -26.37 -23.57
N VAL A 409 19.53 -27.27 -24.41
CA VAL A 409 18.79 -28.46 -24.87
C VAL A 409 19.53 -29.72 -24.42
N GLY A 410 18.79 -30.63 -23.79
CA GLY A 410 19.33 -31.84 -23.18
C GLY A 410 19.82 -31.64 -21.75
N ASN A 411 20.65 -32.57 -21.26
CA ASN A 411 21.21 -32.49 -19.91
C ASN A 411 22.20 -31.32 -19.81
N ALA A 412 21.94 -30.41 -18.87
CA ALA A 412 22.81 -29.32 -18.51
C ALA A 412 23.27 -29.49 -17.06
N LEU A 413 24.58 -29.45 -16.81
CA LEU A 413 25.11 -29.51 -15.44
C LEU A 413 25.79 -28.19 -15.07
N PRO A 414 25.39 -27.54 -13.98
CA PRO A 414 26.07 -26.35 -13.50
C PRO A 414 27.46 -26.72 -12.95
N ILE A 415 28.47 -25.94 -13.33
CA ILE A 415 29.84 -26.07 -12.88
C ILE A 415 30.09 -24.94 -11.89
N LYS A 416 29.93 -25.25 -10.60
CA LYS A 416 30.23 -24.33 -9.49
C LYS A 416 31.31 -24.97 -8.60
N PRO A 417 32.46 -24.31 -8.36
CA PRO A 417 32.89 -22.98 -8.84
C PRO A 417 33.43 -22.99 -10.29
N VAL A 418 33.68 -21.79 -10.86
CA VAL A 418 34.41 -21.61 -12.14
C VAL A 418 35.76 -22.34 -12.05
N PRO A 419 36.07 -23.26 -12.98
CA PRO A 419 37.33 -23.98 -12.98
C PRO A 419 38.53 -23.06 -13.15
N GLU A 420 39.53 -23.20 -12.28
CA GLU A 420 40.78 -22.45 -12.40
C GLU A 420 41.65 -22.96 -13.58
N ASN A 421 41.50 -24.24 -13.95
CA ASN A 421 42.19 -24.86 -15.06
C ASN A 421 41.47 -26.13 -15.56
N ILE A 422 41.99 -26.72 -16.63
CA ILE A 422 41.40 -27.91 -17.27
C ILE A 422 41.48 -29.17 -16.40
N GLY A 423 42.46 -29.28 -15.50
CA GLY A 423 42.58 -30.40 -14.56
C GLY A 423 41.44 -30.38 -13.54
N PHE A 424 41.19 -29.21 -12.93
CA PHE A 424 40.05 -29.02 -12.01
C PHE A 424 38.71 -29.29 -12.70
N LEU A 425 38.54 -28.83 -13.95
CA LEU A 425 37.33 -29.07 -14.72
C LEU A 425 37.08 -30.56 -14.98
N LYS A 426 38.13 -31.34 -15.28
CA LYS A 426 38.03 -32.80 -15.48
C LYS A 426 37.60 -33.52 -14.21
N GLU A 427 38.10 -33.13 -13.05
CA GLU A 427 37.68 -33.69 -11.75
C GLU A 427 36.21 -33.39 -11.44
N VAL A 428 35.75 -32.15 -11.65
CA VAL A 428 34.34 -31.77 -11.44
C VAL A 428 33.40 -32.53 -12.39
N ILE A 429 33.80 -32.69 -13.65
CA ILE A 429 33.02 -33.49 -14.63
C ILE A 429 32.97 -34.96 -14.18
N LYS A 430 34.09 -35.54 -13.73
CA LYS A 430 34.16 -36.92 -13.26
C LYS A 430 33.26 -37.17 -12.03
N GLU A 431 33.22 -36.22 -11.10
CA GLU A 431 32.34 -36.28 -9.93
C GLU A 431 30.85 -36.26 -10.33
N LYS A 432 30.48 -35.45 -11.33
CA LYS A 432 29.09 -35.23 -11.74
C LYS A 432 28.57 -36.19 -12.81
N ALA A 433 29.45 -36.85 -13.56
CA ALA A 433 29.12 -37.78 -14.65
C ALA A 433 28.60 -39.17 -14.20
N GLN A 434 28.35 -39.40 -12.90
CA GLN A 434 27.69 -40.60 -12.38
C GLN A 434 26.19 -40.72 -12.81
N LEU A 435 25.71 -39.87 -13.71
CA LEU A 435 24.34 -39.80 -14.18
C LEU A 435 24.33 -39.86 -15.72
N GLN A 436 23.84 -40.96 -16.29
CA GLN A 436 23.79 -41.30 -17.72
C GLN A 436 22.98 -40.31 -18.60
N PRO A 437 23.15 -40.24 -19.95
CA PRO A 437 23.99 -41.05 -20.87
C PRO A 437 25.11 -40.26 -21.59
N PRO A 438 26.02 -40.91 -22.37
CA PRO A 438 27.21 -40.26 -22.96
C PRO A 438 26.92 -39.24 -24.08
N ALA A 439 27.80 -38.23 -24.20
CA ALA A 439 27.85 -37.27 -25.30
C ALA A 439 29.25 -37.28 -25.96
N HIS A 440 29.30 -37.45 -27.29
CA HIS A 440 30.56 -37.50 -28.07
C HIS A 440 31.20 -36.13 -28.32
N THR A 441 30.53 -35.06 -27.90
CA THR A 441 30.97 -33.67 -28.07
C THR A 441 30.73 -32.92 -26.78
N LEU A 442 31.80 -32.38 -26.20
CA LEU A 442 31.79 -31.58 -24.99
C LEU A 442 32.06 -30.12 -25.37
N THR A 443 31.09 -29.25 -25.10
CA THR A 443 31.24 -27.80 -25.27
C THR A 443 30.88 -27.13 -23.94
N VAL A 444 31.77 -26.27 -23.48
CA VAL A 444 31.60 -25.48 -22.26
C VAL A 444 31.09 -24.11 -22.65
N TYR A 445 30.06 -23.65 -21.94
CA TYR A 445 29.53 -22.30 -22.11
C TYR A 445 29.60 -21.55 -20.78
N HIS A 446 29.82 -20.25 -20.88
CA HIS A 446 29.80 -19.35 -19.76
C HIS A 446 28.83 -18.20 -20.04
N LEU A 447 28.12 -17.76 -19.01
CA LEU A 447 27.16 -16.67 -19.12
C LEU A 447 27.88 -15.34 -18.90
N THR A 448 27.97 -14.53 -19.95
CA THR A 448 28.55 -13.17 -19.91
C THR A 448 27.48 -12.17 -20.32
N GLU A 449 27.16 -11.22 -19.43
CA GLU A 449 26.20 -10.14 -19.73
C GLU A 449 24.84 -10.64 -20.25
N GLY A 450 24.38 -11.78 -19.72
CA GLY A 450 23.11 -12.40 -20.11
C GLY A 450 23.16 -13.22 -21.40
N THR A 451 24.32 -13.35 -22.04
CA THR A 451 24.51 -14.13 -23.27
C THR A 451 25.43 -15.31 -23.02
N TRP A 452 25.03 -16.51 -23.47
CA TRP A 452 25.89 -17.69 -23.44
C TRP A 452 27.00 -17.57 -24.49
N GLN A 453 28.25 -17.64 -24.06
CA GLN A 453 29.41 -17.66 -24.94
C GLN A 453 30.14 -19.00 -24.80
N GLU A 454 30.53 -19.59 -25.92
CA GLU A 454 31.35 -20.80 -25.93
C GLU A 454 32.75 -20.47 -25.38
N GLU A 455 33.17 -21.20 -24.35
CA GLU A 455 34.55 -21.13 -23.86
C GLU A 455 35.46 -21.96 -24.76
N LYS A 456 35.85 -21.37 -25.89
CA LYS A 456 36.56 -22.07 -26.98
C LYS A 456 37.82 -22.80 -26.51
N LYS A 457 38.56 -22.24 -25.55
CA LYS A 457 39.81 -22.83 -25.07
C LYS A 457 39.57 -24.13 -24.30
N MET A 458 38.61 -24.14 -23.38
CA MET A 458 38.26 -25.34 -22.61
C MET A 458 37.50 -26.35 -23.45
N SER A 459 36.58 -25.90 -24.30
CA SER A 459 35.85 -26.74 -25.26
C SER A 459 36.79 -27.46 -26.23
N ALA A 460 37.79 -26.78 -26.78
CA ALA A 460 38.76 -27.41 -27.69
C ALA A 460 39.64 -28.44 -26.99
N ALA A 461 40.06 -28.18 -25.75
CA ALA A 461 40.96 -29.05 -24.99
C ALA A 461 40.26 -30.25 -24.32
N LEU A 462 38.92 -30.30 -24.35
CA LEU A 462 38.11 -31.46 -23.99
C LEU A 462 37.76 -32.35 -25.19
N ARG A 463 37.94 -31.85 -26.43
CA ARG A 463 37.79 -32.67 -27.64
C ARG A 463 39.01 -33.59 -27.76
N PRO A 464 38.85 -34.83 -28.24
CA PRO A 464 39.98 -35.74 -28.42
C PRO A 464 40.96 -35.13 -29.43
N SER A 465 42.08 -34.58 -28.92
CA SER A 465 43.22 -34.18 -29.72
C SER A 465 44.21 -35.33 -29.75
N THR A 466 44.11 -36.17 -30.77
CA THR A 466 45.14 -37.13 -31.27
C THR A 466 45.77 -38.15 -30.30
N GLU A 467 45.43 -38.17 -29.01
CA GLU A 467 45.82 -39.23 -28.09
C GLU A 467 44.70 -40.27 -28.01
N GLU A 468 45.06 -41.55 -28.14
CA GLU A 468 44.18 -42.73 -28.33
C GLU A 468 43.20 -43.04 -27.19
N THR A 469 42.89 -42.09 -26.31
CA THR A 469 41.85 -42.25 -25.29
C THR A 469 40.81 -41.13 -25.37
N PRO A 470 39.53 -41.44 -25.68
CA PRO A 470 38.46 -40.48 -25.45
C PRO A 470 38.42 -40.11 -23.97
N TYR A 471 38.26 -38.83 -23.66
CA TYR A 471 37.84 -38.41 -22.32
C TYR A 471 36.42 -38.93 -22.09
N GLY A 472 36.36 -40.11 -21.51
CA GLY A 472 35.18 -40.84 -21.10
C GLY A 472 35.68 -42.11 -20.47
N TYR A 473 35.57 -42.24 -19.15
CA TYR A 473 35.98 -43.45 -18.47
C TYR A 473 35.16 -44.62 -19.03
N LEU A 474 35.88 -45.64 -19.47
CA LEU A 474 35.37 -46.93 -19.89
C LEU A 474 35.50 -47.91 -18.70
N VAL A 475 34.52 -48.81 -18.57
CA VAL A 475 34.50 -50.08 -17.79
C VAL A 475 34.12 -49.97 -16.29
N PRO A 476 33.43 -50.97 -15.65
CA PRO A 476 32.78 -52.20 -16.14
C PRO A 476 31.24 -52.16 -16.20
#